data_AF-T1AUE8-F1
#
_entry.id   AF-T1AUE8-F1
#
_cell.length_a   1.000
_cell.length_b   1.000
_cell.length_c   1.000
_cell.angle_alpha   90.00
_cell.angle_beta   90.00
_cell.angle_gamma   90.00
#
_symmetry.space_group_name_H-M   'P 1'
#
loop_
_entity.id
_entity.type
_entity.pdbx_description
1 polymer ?
#
loop_
_entity_poly.entity_id
_entity_poly.type
_entity_poly.pdbx_seq_one_letter_code
_entity_poly.pdbx_strand_id
1 'polypeptide(L)'
;MPFVSSSLNPYLNYHRPCLFATEVPDPRKPGRIKRKYFPKDAMTPLEKLTGLPDASSFLRPGITIETLTRTACQLTDLQAAEQLYKARAALFKTTLRRTA
;
A
#
# COMPACT_ATOMS: atom_id res chain seq x y z
N MET A 1 -5.17 2.93 17.83
CA MET A 1 -4.83 1.54 17.47
C MET A 1 -3.43 1.50 16.86
N PRO A 2 -2.37 1.30 17.67
CA PRO A 2 -0.98 1.48 17.23
C PRO A 2 -0.58 0.56 16.06
N PHE A 3 -1.00 -0.70 16.04
CA PHE A 3 -0.66 -1.68 14.99
C PHE A 3 -0.97 -1.20 13.56
N VAL A 4 -2.12 -0.54 13.35
CA VAL A 4 -2.54 -0.12 12.01
C VAL A 4 -1.60 0.94 11.45
N SER A 5 -1.36 2.01 12.21
CA SER A 5 -0.51 3.12 11.78
C SER A 5 0.98 2.79 11.78
N SER A 6 1.46 1.96 12.72
CA SER A 6 2.90 1.70 12.89
C SER A 6 3.42 0.50 12.09
N SER A 7 2.56 -0.47 11.77
CA SER A 7 3.00 -1.75 11.20
C SER A 7 2.25 -2.09 9.92
N LEU A 8 0.92 -2.07 9.94
CA LEU A 8 0.13 -2.47 8.79
C LEU A 8 0.24 -1.47 7.62
N ASN A 9 0.03 -0.19 7.88
CA ASN A 9 0.04 0.83 6.84
C ASN A 9 1.42 0.97 6.14
N PRO A 10 2.55 1.01 6.86
CA PRO A 10 3.87 1.02 6.21
C PRO A 10 4.07 -0.20 5.30
N TYR A 11 3.74 -1.41 5.78
CA TYR A 11 3.86 -2.61 4.95
C TYR A 11 2.99 -2.53 3.70
N LEU A 12 1.72 -2.15 3.84
CA LEU A 12 0.81 -2.04 2.70
C LEU A 12 1.26 -0.99 1.68
N ASN A 13 1.75 0.15 2.15
CA ASN A 13 2.10 1.26 1.25
C ASN A 13 3.43 1.06 0.53
N TYR A 14 4.39 0.36 1.15
CA TYR A 14 5.76 0.30 0.64
C TYR A 14 6.18 -1.08 0.11
N HIS A 15 5.53 -2.17 0.54
CA HIS A 15 6.02 -3.54 0.27
C HIS A 15 4.97 -4.48 -0.31
N ARG A 16 3.68 -4.10 -0.28
CA ARG A 16 2.60 -4.97 -0.78
C ARG A 16 2.25 -4.59 -2.22
N PRO A 17 2.47 -5.48 -3.21
CA PRO A 17 1.92 -5.29 -4.54
C PRO A 17 0.39 -5.30 -4.49
N CYS A 18 -0.21 -4.26 -5.05
CA CYS A 18 -1.65 -4.05 -5.16
C CYS A 18 -2.03 -3.98 -6.65
N LEU A 19 -3.20 -4.53 -6.99
CA LEU A 19 -3.73 -4.46 -8.34
C LEU A 19 -4.49 -3.15 -8.54
N PHE A 20 -4.02 -2.32 -9.46
CA PHE A 20 -4.71 -1.12 -9.87
C PHE A 20 -5.55 -1.38 -11.12
N ALA A 21 -6.73 -0.77 -11.18
CA ALA A 21 -7.64 -0.95 -12.30
C ALA A 21 -7.12 -0.22 -13.55
N THR A 22 -7.07 -0.95 -14.66
CA THR A 22 -6.99 -0.38 -16.00
C THR A 22 -8.41 -0.16 -16.52
N GLU A 23 -8.69 1.07 -16.91
CA GLU A 23 -9.98 1.47 -17.49
C GLU A 23 -10.01 1.15 -18.98
N VAL A 24 -10.95 0.29 -19.37
CA VAL A 24 -11.12 -0.16 -20.75
C VAL A 24 -12.53 0.23 -21.21
N PRO A 25 -12.67 1.04 -22.27
CA PRO A 25 -13.97 1.36 -22.85
C PRO A 25 -14.71 0.09 -23.28
N ASP A 26 -16.02 0.04 -23.07
CA ASP A 26 -16.84 -1.08 -23.52
C ASP A 26 -17.13 -0.97 -25.03
N PRO A 27 -16.58 -1.84 -25.90
CA PRO A 27 -16.78 -1.73 -27.34
C PRO A 27 -18.25 -1.91 -27.76
N ARG A 28 -19.08 -2.52 -26.91
CA ARG A 28 -20.51 -2.73 -27.17
C ARG A 28 -21.42 -1.64 -26.62
N LYS A 29 -20.92 -0.80 -25.71
CA LYS A 29 -21.71 0.22 -24.99
C LYS A 29 -20.91 1.52 -24.89
N PRO A 30 -20.98 2.40 -25.92
CA PRO A 30 -20.29 3.69 -25.91
C PRO A 30 -20.59 4.47 -24.63
N GLY A 31 -19.55 5.06 -24.03
CA GLY A 31 -19.62 5.79 -22.76
C GLY A 31 -19.53 4.93 -21.49
N ARG A 32 -19.59 3.59 -21.58
CA ARG A 32 -19.35 2.72 -20.42
C ARG A 32 -17.87 2.34 -20.29
N ILE A 33 -17.32 2.50 -19.10
CA ILE A 33 -15.96 2.05 -18.76
C ILE A 33 -16.02 0.75 -17.96
N LYS A 34 -15.17 -0.22 -18.32
CA LYS A 34 -14.94 -1.46 -17.57
C LYS A 34 -13.58 -1.38 -16.89
N ARG A 35 -13.54 -1.67 -15.59
CA ARG A 35 -12.29 -1.80 -14.83
C ARG A 35 -11.77 -3.22 -14.95
N LYS A 36 -10.54 -3.39 -15.42
CA LYS A 36 -9.83 -4.68 -15.48
C LYS A 36 -8.58 -4.61 -14.60
N TYR A 37 -8.27 -5.69 -13.91
CA TYR A 37 -7.12 -5.79 -13.03
C TYR A 37 -6.16 -6.81 -13.62
N PHE A 38 -5.07 -6.35 -14.24
CA PHE A 38 -4.09 -7.22 -14.86
C PHE A 38 -2.90 -7.46 -13.92
N PRO A 39 -2.32 -8.67 -13.89
CA PRO A 39 -1.13 -8.93 -13.07
C PRO A 39 0.05 -7.99 -13.35
N LYS A 40 0.22 -7.56 -14.61
CA LYS A 40 1.26 -6.60 -15.02
C LYS A 40 1.08 -5.19 -14.45
N ASP A 41 -0.12 -4.86 -13.98
CA ASP A 41 -0.43 -3.55 -13.38
C ASP A 41 -0.28 -3.59 -11.84
N ALA A 42 0.28 -4.69 -11.30
CA ALA A 42 0.59 -4.79 -9.89
C ALA A 42 1.76 -3.86 -9.54
N MET A 43 1.55 -3.02 -8.53
CA MET A 43 2.56 -2.10 -8.02
C MET A 43 2.27 -1.82 -6.55
N THR A 44 3.26 -1.38 -5.78
CA THR A 44 3.03 -0.86 -4.43
C THR A 44 2.24 0.45 -4.50
N PRO A 45 1.48 0.81 -3.46
CA PRO A 45 0.81 2.11 -3.42
C PRO A 45 1.76 3.31 -3.57
N LEU A 46 2.98 3.23 -3.06
CA LEU A 46 3.99 4.26 -3.29
C LEU A 46 4.38 4.34 -4.76
N GLU A 47 4.68 3.22 -5.42
CA GLU A 47 4.98 3.20 -6.86
C GLU A 47 3.84 3.80 -7.67
N LYS A 48 2.58 3.43 -7.35
CA LYS A 48 1.41 4.02 -8.00
C LYS A 48 1.38 5.53 -7.82
N LEU A 49 1.59 6.01 -6.60
CA LEU A 49 1.59 7.45 -6.29
C LEU A 49 2.67 8.16 -7.09
N THR A 50 3.88 7.61 -7.17
CA THR A 50 4.99 8.22 -7.95
C THR A 50 4.73 8.28 -9.45
N GLY A 51 3.86 7.42 -9.98
CA GLY A 51 3.47 7.44 -11.40
C GLY A 51 2.35 8.41 -11.74
N LEU A 52 1.76 9.11 -10.77
CA LEU A 52 0.69 10.08 -11.02
C LEU A 52 1.26 11.47 -11.36
N PRO A 53 0.61 12.22 -12.27
CA PRO A 53 0.94 13.63 -12.47
C PRO A 53 0.69 14.43 -11.19
N ASP A 54 1.59 15.36 -10.89
CA ASP A 54 1.49 16.27 -9.74
C ASP A 54 1.35 15.59 -8.37
N ALA A 55 1.82 14.34 -8.24
CA ALA A 55 1.70 13.54 -7.02
C ALA A 55 2.21 14.25 -5.76
N SER A 56 3.27 15.05 -5.89
CA SER A 56 3.86 15.82 -4.79
C SER A 56 2.93 16.89 -4.23
N SER A 57 2.04 17.47 -5.05
CA SER A 57 1.11 18.53 -4.62
C SER A 57 0.02 18.04 -3.66
N PHE A 58 -0.24 16.73 -3.64
CA PHE A 58 -1.24 16.11 -2.78
C PHE A 58 -0.65 15.59 -1.46
N LEU A 59 0.66 15.74 -1.27
CA LEU A 59 1.33 15.35 -0.04
C LEU A 59 1.12 16.39 1.07
N ARG A 60 1.22 15.93 2.32
CA ARG A 60 1.18 16.83 3.47
C ARG A 60 2.41 17.74 3.46
N PRO A 61 2.30 18.97 3.98
CA PRO A 61 3.46 19.85 4.13
C PRO A 61 4.63 19.14 4.82
N GLY A 62 5.83 19.26 4.25
CA GLY A 62 7.05 18.64 4.76
C GLY A 62 7.26 17.17 4.39
N ILE A 63 6.32 16.53 3.70
CA ILE A 63 6.49 15.17 3.14
C ILE A 63 6.80 15.30 1.65
N THR A 64 7.85 14.63 1.21
CA THR A 64 8.20 14.56 -0.21
C THR A 64 8.23 13.12 -0.71
N ILE A 65 8.09 12.93 -2.03
CA ILE A 65 8.17 11.59 -2.63
C ILE A 65 9.52 10.94 -2.29
N GLU A 66 10.61 11.70 -2.33
CA GLU A 66 11.96 11.21 -2.04
C GLU A 66 12.08 10.70 -0.60
N THR A 67 11.44 11.39 0.36
CA THR A 67 11.43 10.91 1.75
C THR A 67 10.67 9.59 1.89
N LEU A 68 9.53 9.44 1.19
CA LEU A 68 8.74 8.21 1.18
C LEU A 68 9.50 7.06 0.50
N THR A 69 10.15 7.32 -0.63
CA THR A 69 10.99 6.33 -1.33
C THR A 69 12.16 5.89 -0.46
N ARG A 70 12.82 6.83 0.23
CA ARG A 70 13.89 6.48 1.17
C ARG A 70 13.38 5.56 2.28
N THR A 71 12.20 5.83 2.83
CA THR A 71 11.56 4.95 3.81
C THR A 71 11.26 3.56 3.24
N ALA A 72 10.72 3.47 2.03
CA ALA A 72 10.44 2.19 1.38
C ALA A 72 11.71 1.34 1.17
N CYS A 73 12.86 1.96 0.90
CA CYS A 73 14.13 1.26 0.72
C CYS A 73 14.81 0.82 2.04
N GLN A 74 14.27 1.16 3.21
CA GLN A 74 14.90 0.81 4.50
C GLN A 74 14.84 -0.70 4.81
N LEU A 75 13.84 -1.40 4.26
CA LEU A 75 13.61 -2.81 4.50
C LEU A 75 13.42 -3.53 3.16
N THR A 76 13.85 -4.79 3.09
CA THR A 76 13.41 -5.67 2.00
C THR A 76 11.97 -6.12 2.22
N ASP A 77 11.29 -6.55 1.15
CA ASP A 77 9.90 -7.02 1.25
C ASP A 77 9.75 -8.20 2.23
N LEU A 78 10.75 -9.10 2.26
CA LEU A 78 10.77 -10.22 3.20
C LEU A 78 10.89 -9.73 4.65
N GLN A 79 11.81 -8.79 4.92
CA GLN A 79 11.98 -8.21 6.25
C GLN A 79 10.72 -7.48 6.72
N ALA A 80 10.09 -6.71 5.84
CA ALA A 80 8.85 -6.00 6.15
C ALA A 80 7.71 -6.99 6.45
N ALA A 81 7.61 -8.09 5.70
CA ALA A 81 6.62 -9.14 5.95
C ALA A 81 6.84 -9.84 7.31
N GLU A 82 8.09 -10.15 7.64
CA GLU A 82 8.45 -10.73 8.95
C GLU A 82 8.11 -9.80 10.11
N GLN A 83 8.43 -8.51 9.99
CA GLN A 83 8.10 -7.51 11.00
C GLN A 83 6.58 -7.40 11.20
N LEU A 84 5.81 -7.37 10.12
CA LEU A 84 4.34 -7.34 10.20
C LEU A 84 3.80 -8.60 10.87
N TYR A 85 4.33 -9.79 10.54
CA TYR A 85 3.91 -11.04 11.16
C TYR A 85 4.16 -11.04 12.67
N LYS A 86 5.36 -10.61 13.10
CA LYS A 86 5.71 -10.48 14.52
C LYS A 86 4.78 -9.51 15.25
N ALA A 87 4.54 -8.33 14.67
CA ALA A 87 3.64 -7.33 15.24
C ALA A 87 2.20 -7.84 15.34
N ARG A 88 1.71 -8.57 14.33
CA ARG A 88 0.39 -9.20 14.32
C ARG A 88 0.27 -10.26 15.41
N ALA A 89 1.26 -11.13 15.55
CA ALA A 89 1.26 -12.16 16.59
C ALA A 89 1.25 -11.55 17.99
N ALA A 90 2.04 -10.50 18.23
CA ALA A 90 2.04 -9.76 19.48
C ALA A 90 0.66 -9.13 19.79
N LEU A 91 0.02 -8.52 18.78
CA LEU A 91 -1.33 -7.97 18.92
C LEU A 91 -2.31 -9.04 19.43
N PHE A 92 -2.41 -10.19 18.75
CA PHE A 92 -3.37 -11.23 19.13
C PHE A 92 -3.07 -11.90 20.49
N LYS A 93 -1.79 -12.00 20.89
CA LYS A 93 -1.41 -12.44 22.24
C LYS A 93 -1.94 -11.51 23.33
N THR A 94 -1.98 -10.20 23.08
CA THR A 94 -2.49 -9.22 24.05
C THR A 94 -4.02 -9.17 24.11
N THR A 95 -4.70 -9.36 22.97
CA THR A 95 -6.17 -9.30 22.91
C THR A 95 -6.83 -10.49 23.59
N LEU A 96 -6.29 -11.70 23.42
CA LEU A 96 -6.79 -12.92 24.07
C LEU A 96 -6.68 -12.88 25.60
N ARG A 97 -5.75 -12.08 26.15
CA ARG A 97 -5.59 -11.91 27.61
C ARG A 97 -6.62 -10.97 28.23
N ARG A 98 -7.34 -10.17 27.44
CA ARG A 98 -8.34 -9.21 27.94
C ARG A 98 -9.75 -9.81 28.03
N THR A 99 -9.97 -10.99 27.45
CA THR A 99 -11.25 -11.68 27.41
C THR A 99 -11.31 -12.90 28.33
N ALA A 100 -10.31 -13.07 29.20
CA ALA A 100 -10.21 -14.15 30.18
C ALA A 100 -10.39 -13.59 31.60
#